data_AF-A0A0H2S4W9-F1
#
_entry.id   AF-A0A0H2S4W9-F1
#
_cell.length_a   1.000
_cell.length_b   1.000
_cell.length_c   1.000
_cell.angle_alpha   90.00
_cell.angle_beta   90.00
_cell.angle_gamma   90.00
#
_symmetry.space_group_name_H-M   'P 1'
#
loop_
_entity.id
_entity.type
_entity.pdbx_description
1 polymer ?
#
loop_
_entity_poly.entity_id
_entity_poly.type
_entity_poly.pdbx_seq_one_letter_code
_entity_poly.pdbx_strand_id
1 'polypeptide(L)'
;MQEIARALMGEAEVDVCLAVCVEPLAKGGDRGNSKGSSHRSSFFTKSVPSSEHETAYSQRRRFSALSKSMFICPSLDYVSRYHIPDFLRALQLAFRSDKRALAYLSFTTCENPPSIFSFKHMCISKLFMRKHKRDATLQKTSSPLFNRLHPILARLTSGPAALTMCNVQNVSSKYAAELDKYAERLVYDPDTRTAFIKKAGIQAWREERLYLSWESALLKEGLISRWVLLMGKGYGN
;
A
#
# COMPACT_ATOMS: atom_id res chain seq x y z
N MET A 1 25.35 10.33 5.19
CA MET A 1 24.43 9.39 4.48
C MET A 1 23.03 9.36 5.08
N GLN A 2 22.86 9.27 6.42
CA GLN A 2 21.53 9.34 7.07
C GLN A 2 20.80 10.70 6.87
N GLU A 3 21.53 11.82 6.82
CA GLU A 3 20.94 13.15 6.55
C GLU A 3 20.50 13.35 5.10
N ILE A 4 21.21 12.75 4.14
CA ILE A 4 20.82 12.79 2.71
C ILE A 4 19.55 11.94 2.49
N ALA A 5 19.43 10.80 3.18
CA ALA A 5 18.20 10.01 3.17
C ALA A 5 17.02 10.78 3.82
N ARG A 6 17.22 11.46 4.96
CA ARG A 6 16.18 12.33 5.56
C ARG A 6 15.79 13.51 4.66
N ALA A 7 16.76 14.14 4.00
CA ALA A 7 16.52 15.30 3.13
C ALA A 7 15.86 14.93 1.79
N LEU A 8 16.09 13.71 1.29
CA LEU A 8 15.46 13.20 0.07
C LEU A 8 14.07 12.56 0.35
N MET A 9 13.85 12.01 1.54
CA MET A 9 12.64 11.22 1.89
C MET A 9 11.59 12.01 2.69
N GLY A 10 11.41 13.31 2.39
CA GLY A 10 10.37 14.13 3.04
C GLY A 10 9.01 13.40 3.09
N GLU A 11 8.16 13.75 4.07
CA GLU A 11 6.91 13.05 4.42
C GLU A 11 6.00 12.64 3.24
N ALA A 12 6.15 13.31 2.10
CA ALA A 12 5.50 13.03 0.82
C ALA A 12 5.73 11.62 0.23
N GLU A 13 6.87 10.95 0.46
CA GLU A 13 7.09 9.60 -0.11
C GLU A 13 6.31 8.50 0.62
N VAL A 14 6.10 8.69 1.92
CA VAL A 14 5.24 7.81 2.73
C VAL A 14 3.78 7.93 2.25
N ASP A 15 3.34 9.12 1.84
CA ASP A 15 2.01 9.34 1.27
C ASP A 15 1.81 8.64 -0.07
N VAL A 16 2.80 8.66 -0.97
CA VAL A 16 2.71 7.94 -2.26
C VAL A 16 2.53 6.44 -2.05
N CYS A 17 3.24 5.86 -1.08
CA CYS A 17 3.17 4.43 -0.84
C CYS A 17 1.90 4.00 -0.08
N LEU A 18 1.40 4.85 0.82
CA LEU A 18 0.09 4.67 1.43
C LEU A 18 -1.02 4.82 0.39
N ALA A 19 -0.91 5.78 -0.55
CA ALA A 19 -1.83 5.94 -1.67
C ALA A 19 -1.84 4.72 -2.59
N VAL A 20 -0.69 4.09 -2.88
CA VAL A 20 -0.64 2.83 -3.64
C VAL A 20 -1.29 1.67 -2.88
N CYS A 21 -1.17 1.64 -1.54
CA CYS A 21 -1.77 0.58 -0.71
C CYS A 21 -3.28 0.78 -0.46
N VAL A 22 -3.78 2.01 -0.52
CA VAL A 22 -5.17 2.37 -0.15
C VAL A 22 -6.02 2.76 -1.36
N GLU A 23 -5.46 3.23 -2.48
CA GLU A 23 -6.20 3.77 -3.63
C GLU A 23 -6.00 3.07 -5.00
N PRO A 24 -6.17 1.75 -5.17
CA PRO A 24 -6.24 1.21 -6.53
C PRO A 24 -7.57 1.52 -7.26
N LEU A 25 -8.58 2.08 -6.58
CA LEU A 25 -9.98 2.01 -7.04
C LEU A 25 -10.59 3.31 -7.59
N ALA A 26 -9.92 4.46 -7.47
CA ALA A 26 -10.48 5.74 -7.96
C ALA A 26 -10.20 6.01 -9.46
N LYS A 27 -9.31 5.26 -10.10
CA LYS A 27 -9.04 5.42 -11.55
C LYS A 27 -9.90 4.47 -12.36
N GLY A 28 -11.21 4.73 -12.35
CA GLY A 28 -12.09 4.26 -13.41
C GLY A 28 -11.64 4.90 -14.72
N GLY A 29 -10.93 4.14 -15.54
CA GLY A 29 -10.62 4.52 -16.91
C GLY A 29 -11.92 4.74 -17.66
N ASP A 30 -12.20 5.99 -18.00
CA ASP A 30 -13.25 6.38 -18.90
C ASP A 30 -12.91 5.83 -20.30
N ARG A 31 -13.26 4.57 -20.56
CA ARG A 31 -13.29 4.04 -21.92
C ARG A 31 -14.57 4.57 -22.56
N GLY A 32 -14.49 5.80 -23.02
CA GLY A 32 -15.50 6.42 -23.87
C GLY A 32 -15.73 5.55 -25.10
N ASN A 33 -16.93 5.00 -25.20
CA ASN A 33 -17.50 4.55 -26.47
C ASN A 33 -18.94 5.05 -26.53
N SER A 34 -19.12 6.29 -26.98
CA SER A 34 -20.41 6.85 -27.31
C SER A 34 -20.35 7.47 -28.71
N LYS A 35 -20.79 6.70 -29.71
CA LYS A 35 -21.36 7.27 -30.93
C LYS A 35 -22.84 7.53 -30.65
N GLY A 36 -23.29 8.76 -30.80
CA GLY A 36 -24.74 9.04 -30.87
C GLY A 36 -25.18 10.43 -30.43
N SER A 37 -25.38 11.29 -31.44
CA SER A 37 -26.44 12.30 -31.55
C SER A 37 -26.49 13.49 -30.59
N SER A 38 -26.04 14.62 -31.13
CA SER A 38 -26.60 15.98 -31.06
C SER A 38 -27.93 16.17 -30.30
N HIS A 39 -27.90 16.97 -29.23
CA HIS A 39 -28.78 18.15 -29.11
C HIS A 39 -28.20 19.21 -28.16
N ARG A 40 -28.31 20.45 -28.63
CA ARG A 40 -27.89 21.71 -28.00
C ARG A 40 -28.75 22.01 -26.76
N SER A 41 -28.11 22.37 -25.66
CA SER A 41 -28.69 23.22 -24.63
C SER A 41 -27.55 23.95 -23.91
N SER A 42 -27.50 25.27 -24.07
CA SER A 42 -26.53 26.17 -23.45
C SER A 42 -27.04 26.59 -22.07
N PHE A 43 -26.27 26.32 -21.03
CA PHE A 43 -26.42 27.01 -19.75
C PHE A 43 -25.05 27.45 -19.22
N PHE A 44 -25.01 28.72 -18.81
CA PHE A 44 -23.89 29.40 -18.18
C PHE A 44 -23.41 28.68 -16.92
N THR A 45 -22.12 28.38 -16.84
CA THR A 45 -21.44 28.11 -15.56
C THR A 45 -20.27 29.08 -15.40
N LYS A 46 -20.30 29.80 -14.28
CA LYS A 46 -19.25 30.71 -13.82
C LYS A 46 -17.96 29.92 -13.60
N SER A 47 -16.86 30.45 -14.12
CA SER A 47 -15.50 30.00 -13.84
C SER A 47 -15.13 30.28 -12.39
N VAL A 48 -14.76 29.22 -11.66
CA VAL A 48 -14.11 29.27 -10.35
C VAL A 48 -12.59 29.22 -10.57
N PRO A 49 -11.76 30.02 -9.86
CA PRO A 49 -10.33 30.01 -10.09
C PRO A 49 -9.71 28.71 -9.57
N SER A 50 -9.06 27.97 -10.46
CA SER A 50 -8.29 26.77 -10.19
C SER A 50 -6.91 27.13 -9.63
N SER A 51 -6.76 27.19 -8.30
CA SER A 51 -5.45 27.38 -7.63
C SER A 51 -4.98 26.18 -6.79
N GLU A 52 -5.69 25.04 -6.80
CA GLU A 52 -5.32 23.86 -6.00
C GLU A 52 -4.72 22.70 -6.81
N HIS A 53 -4.66 22.80 -8.14
CA HIS A 53 -4.10 21.76 -9.01
C HIS A 53 -2.58 21.84 -9.23
N GLU A 54 -1.92 22.91 -8.76
CA GLU A 54 -0.48 23.15 -8.99
C GLU A 54 0.44 22.39 -8.04
N THR A 55 -0.05 21.91 -6.89
CA THR A 55 0.78 21.21 -5.88
C THR A 55 1.07 19.76 -6.25
N ALA A 56 0.10 19.02 -6.81
CA ALA A 56 0.28 17.64 -7.23
C ALA A 56 1.14 17.50 -8.51
N TYR A 57 1.07 18.49 -9.41
CA TYR A 57 1.83 18.48 -10.66
C TYR A 57 3.30 18.90 -10.44
N SER A 58 3.53 19.84 -9.51
CA SER A 58 4.87 20.28 -9.07
C SER A 58 5.65 19.17 -8.34
N GLN A 59 4.98 18.38 -7.47
CA GLN A 59 5.64 17.24 -6.81
C GLN A 59 6.08 16.17 -7.82
N ARG A 60 5.27 15.87 -8.84
CA ARG A 60 5.62 14.91 -9.91
C ARG A 60 6.88 15.26 -10.70
N ARG A 61 7.18 16.55 -10.93
CA ARG A 61 8.39 16.99 -11.64
C ARG A 61 9.67 16.87 -10.80
N ARG A 62 9.58 16.91 -9.46
CA ARG A 62 10.73 16.60 -8.59
C ARG A 62 11.06 15.11 -8.58
N PHE A 63 10.03 14.24 -8.67
CA PHE A 63 10.21 12.79 -8.78
C PHE A 63 10.78 12.32 -10.12
N SER A 64 10.52 13.01 -11.23
CA SER A 64 11.10 12.62 -12.54
C SER A 64 12.62 12.79 -12.62
N ALA A 65 13.23 13.60 -11.75
CA ALA A 65 14.69 13.76 -11.68
C ALA A 65 15.36 12.72 -10.75
N LEU A 66 14.63 12.15 -9.78
CA LEU A 66 15.06 11.04 -8.90
C LEU A 66 14.69 9.66 -9.46
N SER A 67 13.85 9.62 -10.50
CA SER A 67 13.37 8.43 -11.21
C SER A 67 14.45 7.79 -12.10
N LYS A 68 15.54 7.30 -11.52
CA LYS A 68 16.44 6.40 -12.27
C LYS A 68 16.46 4.94 -11.85
N SER A 69 15.82 4.52 -10.76
CA SER A 69 15.28 3.15 -10.59
C SER A 69 14.71 2.91 -9.18
N MET A 70 13.53 3.46 -8.90
CA MET A 70 12.78 3.06 -7.71
C MET A 70 11.89 1.86 -8.05
N PHE A 71 12.16 0.71 -7.43
CA PHE A 71 11.35 -0.50 -7.53
C PHE A 71 10.32 -0.51 -6.40
N ILE A 72 9.04 -0.51 -6.76
CA ILE A 72 7.96 -0.71 -5.79
C ILE A 72 7.64 -2.19 -5.74
N CYS A 73 7.97 -2.85 -4.63
CA CYS A 73 7.69 -4.27 -4.45
C CYS A 73 6.24 -4.48 -4.01
N PRO A 74 5.59 -5.56 -4.47
CA PRO A 74 4.32 -5.99 -3.88
C PRO A 74 4.46 -6.20 -2.37
N SER A 75 3.40 -5.87 -1.64
CA SER A 75 3.37 -6.08 -0.19
C SER A 75 3.46 -7.57 0.13
N LEU A 76 4.26 -7.96 1.14
CA LEU A 76 4.42 -9.38 1.51
C LEU A 76 3.11 -10.00 2.04
N ASP A 77 2.14 -9.18 2.42
CA ASP A 77 0.80 -9.65 2.81
C ASP A 77 0.11 -10.45 1.71
N TYR A 78 0.48 -10.25 0.44
CA TYR A 78 -0.08 -10.97 -0.71
C TYR A 78 0.77 -12.18 -1.12
N VAL A 79 1.90 -12.42 -0.47
CA VAL A 79 2.80 -13.53 -0.75
C VAL A 79 2.54 -14.63 0.28
N SER A 80 2.27 -15.86 -0.18
CA SER A 80 2.11 -17.01 0.73
C SER A 80 3.33 -17.19 1.61
N ARG A 81 3.13 -17.55 2.88
CA ARG A 81 4.22 -17.69 3.88
C ARG A 81 5.37 -18.58 3.39
N TYR A 82 5.04 -19.62 2.62
CA TYR A 82 5.99 -20.59 2.10
C TYR A 82 6.89 -20.00 1.00
N HIS A 83 6.40 -18.99 0.28
CA HIS A 83 7.12 -18.35 -0.82
C HIS A 83 7.83 -17.05 -0.40
N ILE A 84 7.68 -16.59 0.84
CA ILE A 84 8.39 -15.39 1.31
C ILE A 84 9.91 -15.54 1.16
N PRO A 85 10.56 -16.65 1.58
CA PRO A 85 12.00 -16.78 1.40
C PRO A 85 12.43 -16.66 -0.07
N ASP A 86 11.72 -17.34 -0.97
CA ASP A 86 12.01 -17.33 -2.41
C ASP A 86 11.78 -15.95 -3.01
N PHE A 87 10.69 -15.27 -2.61
CA PHE A 87 10.38 -13.91 -3.03
C PHE A 87 11.47 -12.92 -2.61
N LEU A 88 11.89 -12.96 -1.33
CA LEU A 88 12.97 -12.10 -0.83
C LEU A 88 14.29 -12.39 -1.54
N ARG A 89 14.56 -13.66 -1.86
CA ARG A 89 15.75 -14.06 -2.62
C ARG A 89 15.70 -13.55 -4.06
N ALA A 90 14.56 -13.68 -4.74
CA ALA A 90 14.35 -13.15 -6.07
C ALA A 90 14.51 -11.63 -6.08
N LEU A 91 13.99 -10.94 -5.07
CA LEU A 91 14.18 -9.50 -4.88
C LEU A 91 15.67 -9.14 -4.75
N GLN A 92 16.41 -9.83 -3.88
CA GLN A 92 17.86 -9.63 -3.76
C GLN A 92 18.61 -9.84 -5.07
N LEU A 93 18.24 -10.85 -5.86
CA LEU A 93 18.84 -11.15 -7.16
C LEU A 93 18.54 -10.07 -8.20
N ALA A 94 17.30 -9.54 -8.23
CA ALA A 94 16.91 -8.47 -9.12
C ALA A 94 17.75 -7.19 -8.91
N PHE A 95 18.19 -6.94 -7.67
CA PHE A 95 19.03 -5.81 -7.29
C PHE A 95 20.53 -5.98 -7.59
N ARG A 96 20.96 -7.14 -8.11
CA ARG A 96 22.38 -7.37 -8.42
C ARG A 96 22.89 -6.43 -9.51
N SER A 97 22.10 -6.21 -10.54
CA SER A 97 22.53 -5.54 -11.78
C SER A 97 22.56 -4.02 -11.68
N ASP A 98 21.70 -3.41 -10.86
CA ASP A 98 21.59 -1.95 -10.77
C ASP A 98 22.13 -1.43 -9.43
N LYS A 99 23.23 -0.66 -9.51
CA LYS A 99 23.90 -0.08 -8.33
C LYS A 99 23.14 1.09 -7.70
N ARG A 100 22.21 1.73 -8.42
CA ARG A 100 21.46 2.90 -7.94
C ARG A 100 20.00 2.56 -7.62
N ALA A 101 19.62 1.30 -7.79
CA ALA A 101 18.28 0.85 -7.49
C ALA A 101 17.95 0.99 -6.01
N LEU A 102 16.77 1.54 -5.74
CA LEU A 102 16.12 1.52 -4.43
C LEU A 102 14.88 0.64 -4.51
N ALA A 103 14.64 -0.18 -3.49
CA ALA A 103 13.44 -1.00 -3.35
C ALA A 103 12.59 -0.51 -2.18
N TYR A 104 11.29 -0.41 -2.43
CA TYR A 104 10.30 -0.21 -1.40
C TYR A 104 9.55 -1.52 -1.13
N LEU A 105 9.58 -2.00 0.11
CA LEU A 105 8.86 -3.20 0.54
C LEU A 105 7.97 -2.87 1.73
N SER A 106 6.70 -3.25 1.66
CA SER A 106 5.78 -3.10 2.79
C SER A 106 5.18 -4.44 3.21
N PHE A 107 4.91 -4.59 4.51
CA PHE A 107 4.29 -5.79 5.05
C PHE A 107 3.75 -5.55 6.44
N THR A 108 2.84 -6.42 6.84
CA THR A 108 2.24 -6.45 8.16
C THR A 108 2.89 -7.58 8.97
N THR A 109 3.09 -7.32 10.26
CA THR A 109 3.68 -8.27 11.22
C THR A 109 2.80 -8.41 12.45
N CYS A 110 2.97 -9.52 13.14
CA CYS A 110 2.45 -9.75 14.48
C CYS A 110 3.64 -10.13 15.38
N GLU A 111 4.17 -9.19 16.16
CA GLU A 111 5.41 -9.39 16.93
C GLU A 111 5.25 -10.48 18.00
N ASN A 112 4.08 -10.50 18.64
CA ASN A 112 3.70 -11.49 19.64
C ASN A 112 2.58 -12.35 19.08
N PRO A 113 2.89 -13.35 18.23
CA PRO A 113 1.86 -14.18 17.60
C PRO A 113 1.06 -14.85 18.72
N PRO A 114 -0.22 -14.53 18.84
CA PRO A 114 -0.98 -14.96 19.98
C PRO A 114 -1.33 -16.45 19.80
N SER A 115 -1.57 -17.17 20.91
CA SER A 115 -2.00 -18.57 20.86
C SER A 115 -3.16 -18.74 19.88
N ILE A 116 -3.19 -19.83 19.11
CA ILE A 116 -4.24 -20.08 18.10
C ILE A 116 -5.67 -20.05 18.69
N PHE A 117 -5.79 -20.35 19.99
CA PHE A 117 -7.06 -20.34 20.74
C PHE A 117 -7.33 -19.00 21.43
N SER A 118 -6.44 -18.03 21.31
CA SER A 118 -6.63 -16.72 21.92
C SER A 118 -7.61 -15.87 21.12
N PHE A 119 -8.32 -14.99 21.84
CA PHE A 119 -9.18 -13.99 21.24
C PHE A 119 -8.42 -13.08 20.25
N LYS A 120 -7.17 -12.70 20.57
CA LYS A 120 -6.32 -11.91 19.66
C LYS A 120 -6.08 -12.63 18.34
N HIS A 121 -5.81 -13.94 18.37
CA HIS A 121 -5.63 -14.72 17.14
C HIS A 121 -6.89 -14.70 16.29
N MET A 122 -8.06 -14.91 16.91
CA MET A 122 -9.35 -14.87 16.22
C MET A 122 -9.59 -13.51 15.56
N CYS A 123 -9.32 -12.40 16.26
CA CYS A 123 -9.48 -11.06 15.72
C CYS A 123 -8.59 -10.82 14.49
N ILE A 124 -7.32 -11.20 14.55
CA ILE A 124 -6.38 -10.98 13.45
C ILE A 124 -6.68 -11.95 12.29
N SER A 125 -7.00 -13.21 12.57
CA SER A 125 -7.28 -14.22 11.53
C SER A 125 -8.43 -13.83 10.63
N LYS A 126 -9.43 -13.10 11.17
CA LYS A 126 -10.57 -12.63 10.39
C LYS A 126 -10.14 -11.75 9.23
N LEU A 127 -9.08 -10.93 9.35
CA LEU A 127 -8.59 -10.09 8.24
C LEU A 127 -8.27 -10.86 6.96
N PHE A 128 -7.93 -12.15 7.08
CA PHE A 128 -7.52 -12.99 5.96
C PHE A 128 -8.63 -13.90 5.45
N MET A 129 -9.83 -13.85 6.05
CA MET A 129 -10.99 -14.65 5.67
C MET A 129 -11.97 -13.89 4.76
N ARG A 130 -11.51 -12.83 4.07
CA ARG A 130 -12.35 -12.05 3.14
C ARG A 130 -12.95 -12.97 2.07
N LYS A 131 -14.27 -12.94 1.91
CA LYS A 131 -14.97 -13.70 0.88
C LYS A 131 -14.93 -12.97 -0.46
N HIS A 132 -15.17 -11.67 -0.44
CA HIS A 132 -15.14 -10.85 -1.65
C HIS A 132 -13.73 -10.28 -1.86
N LYS A 133 -13.19 -10.50 -3.05
CA LYS A 133 -11.88 -9.97 -3.44
C LYS A 133 -12.03 -8.49 -3.82
N ARG A 134 -11.18 -7.63 -3.24
CA ARG A 134 -11.13 -6.20 -3.57
C ARG A 134 -10.70 -5.96 -5.02
N ASP A 135 -9.76 -6.77 -5.48
CA ASP A 135 -9.40 -6.95 -6.89
C ASP A 135 -9.25 -8.44 -7.17
N ALA A 136 -9.67 -8.90 -8.35
CA ALA A 136 -9.70 -10.32 -8.72
C ALA A 136 -8.34 -11.04 -8.51
N THR A 137 -7.25 -10.28 -8.54
CA THR A 137 -5.87 -10.76 -8.51
C THR A 137 -5.19 -10.67 -7.14
N LEU A 138 -5.73 -9.95 -6.15
CA LEU A 138 -5.03 -9.62 -4.90
C LEU A 138 -5.83 -10.03 -3.65
N GLN A 139 -5.58 -11.25 -3.17
CA GLN A 139 -6.09 -11.73 -1.89
C GLN A 139 -4.97 -11.69 -0.85
N LYS A 140 -5.21 -11.00 0.28
CA LYS A 140 -4.27 -11.04 1.41
C LYS A 140 -4.18 -12.48 1.92
N THR A 141 -2.95 -12.94 2.12
CA THR A 141 -2.63 -14.25 2.69
C THR A 141 -2.55 -14.17 4.21
N SER A 142 -2.50 -15.30 4.89
CA SER A 142 -2.29 -15.37 6.35
C SER A 142 -0.84 -15.04 6.78
N SER A 143 0.04 -14.67 5.85
CA SER A 143 1.44 -14.36 6.12
C SER A 143 1.68 -13.35 7.26
N PRO A 144 0.88 -12.27 7.43
CA PRO A 144 1.09 -11.35 8.54
C PRO A 144 1.00 -11.97 9.93
N LEU A 145 0.29 -13.09 10.09
CA LEU A 145 0.21 -13.82 11.37
C LEU A 145 1.54 -14.47 11.77
N PHE A 146 2.40 -14.74 10.78
CA PHE A 146 3.66 -15.47 10.97
C PHE A 146 4.88 -14.61 10.71
N ASN A 147 4.71 -13.46 10.04
CA ASN A 147 5.79 -12.54 9.75
C ASN A 147 6.20 -11.77 11.00
N ARG A 148 7.50 -11.77 11.26
CA ARG A 148 8.16 -10.93 12.25
C ARG A 148 9.18 -10.05 11.53
N LEU A 149 9.36 -8.82 12.00
CA LEU A 149 10.27 -7.86 11.37
C LEU A 149 11.71 -8.40 11.29
N HIS A 150 12.26 -8.88 12.42
CA HIS A 150 13.65 -9.30 12.51
C HIS A 150 14.02 -10.43 11.53
N PRO A 151 13.27 -11.56 11.42
CA PRO A 151 13.53 -12.57 10.41
C PRO A 151 13.48 -12.07 8.96
N ILE A 152 12.59 -11.13 8.64
CA ILE A 152 12.51 -10.55 7.29
C ILE A 152 13.75 -9.69 7.01
N LEU A 153 14.12 -8.81 7.94
CA LEU A 153 15.34 -8.00 7.83
C LEU A 153 16.58 -8.88 7.69
N ALA A 154 16.74 -9.89 8.56
CA ALA A 154 17.87 -10.80 8.51
C ALA A 154 18.00 -11.51 7.16
N ARG A 155 16.87 -11.92 6.55
CA ARG A 155 16.88 -12.53 5.20
C ARG A 155 17.30 -11.55 4.12
N LEU A 156 16.83 -10.30 4.18
CA LEU A 156 17.15 -9.25 3.21
C LEU A 156 18.61 -8.80 3.29
N THR A 157 19.19 -8.76 4.49
CA THR A 157 20.57 -8.31 4.73
C THR A 157 21.61 -9.44 4.72
N SER A 158 21.21 -10.68 4.44
CA SER A 158 22.13 -11.84 4.39
C SER A 158 22.21 -12.49 3.01
N GLY A 159 23.24 -13.33 2.84
CA GLY A 159 23.47 -14.10 1.62
C GLY A 159 24.23 -13.34 0.51
N PRO A 160 24.41 -13.96 -0.66
CA PRO A 160 25.35 -13.49 -1.70
C PRO A 160 24.82 -12.30 -2.52
N ALA A 161 23.78 -11.62 -2.05
CA ALA A 161 23.22 -10.41 -2.65
C ALA A 161 22.51 -9.59 -1.56
N ALA A 162 23.16 -9.45 -0.41
CA ALA A 162 22.62 -8.71 0.72
C ALA A 162 22.25 -7.27 0.31
N LEU A 163 21.07 -6.84 0.72
CA LEU A 163 20.61 -5.47 0.57
C LEU A 163 21.02 -4.67 1.81
N THR A 164 21.33 -3.40 1.61
CA THR A 164 21.50 -2.45 2.72
C THR A 164 20.16 -1.81 3.03
N MET A 165 19.77 -1.85 4.31
CA MET A 165 18.58 -1.16 4.77
C MET A 165 18.88 0.34 4.83
N CYS A 166 18.19 1.12 4.01
CA CYS A 166 18.28 2.58 4.01
C CYS A 166 17.33 3.17 5.05
N ASN A 167 16.12 2.63 5.16
CA ASN A 167 15.12 3.05 6.12
C ASN A 167 14.23 1.87 6.55
N VAL A 168 13.84 1.85 7.82
CA VAL A 168 12.89 0.89 8.40
C VAL A 168 11.91 1.70 9.23
N GLN A 169 10.66 1.79 8.78
CA GLN A 169 9.66 2.63 9.40
C GLN A 169 8.42 1.82 9.79
N ASN A 170 7.97 2.01 11.04
CA ASN A 170 6.64 1.59 11.46
C ASN A 170 5.64 2.66 11.01
N VAL A 171 4.70 2.30 10.13
CA VAL A 171 3.69 3.21 9.59
C VAL A 171 2.27 2.87 10.08
N SER A 172 2.16 2.13 11.18
CA SER A 172 0.87 1.59 11.67
C SER A 172 -0.15 2.68 11.94
N SER A 173 0.24 3.75 12.65
CA SER A 173 -0.67 4.87 12.98
C SER A 173 -1.14 5.60 11.72
N LYS A 174 -0.21 5.95 10.82
CA LYS A 174 -0.53 6.64 9.56
C LYS A 174 -1.41 5.77 8.65
N TYR A 175 -1.10 4.48 8.54
CA TYR A 175 -1.90 3.54 7.74
C TYR A 175 -3.30 3.33 8.33
N ALA A 176 -3.44 3.24 9.66
CA ALA A 176 -4.75 3.16 10.32
C ALA A 176 -5.62 4.38 10.02
N ALA A 177 -5.05 5.59 10.08
CA ALA A 177 -5.78 6.82 9.74
C ALA A 177 -6.25 6.82 8.27
N GLU A 178 -5.43 6.36 7.34
CA GLU A 178 -5.82 6.25 5.93
C GLU A 178 -6.91 5.18 5.69
N LEU A 179 -6.87 4.07 6.44
CA LEU A 179 -7.94 3.06 6.41
C LEU A 179 -9.26 3.63 6.92
N ASP A 180 -9.25 4.41 8.00
CA ASP A 180 -10.46 5.06 8.52
C ASP A 180 -11.03 6.07 7.52
N LYS A 181 -10.19 6.96 6.98
CA LYS A 181 -10.60 7.93 5.95
C LYS A 181 -11.21 7.22 4.74
N TYR A 182 -10.63 6.09 4.32
CA TYR A 182 -11.18 5.33 3.20
C TYR A 182 -12.51 4.65 3.57
N ALA A 183 -12.64 4.12 4.78
CA ALA A 183 -13.91 3.58 5.28
C ALA A 183 -15.00 4.67 5.36
N GLU A 184 -14.66 5.87 5.82
CA GLU A 184 -15.55 7.04 5.84
C GLU A 184 -15.98 7.46 4.45
N ARG A 185 -15.05 7.54 3.48
CA ARG A 185 -15.39 7.81 2.07
C ARG A 185 -16.38 6.79 1.52
N LEU A 186 -16.19 5.50 1.79
CA LEU A 186 -17.15 4.47 1.37
C LEU A 186 -18.55 4.62 1.99
N VAL A 187 -18.70 5.36 3.08
CA VAL A 187 -19.98 5.64 3.75
C VAL A 187 -20.61 6.92 3.23
N TYR A 188 -19.85 8.01 3.32
CA TYR A 188 -20.35 9.37 3.27
C TYR A 188 -20.19 10.01 1.89
N ASP A 189 -19.26 9.54 1.05
CA ASP A 189 -19.14 9.98 -0.33
C ASP A 189 -20.04 9.11 -1.24
N PRO A 190 -21.15 9.67 -1.78
CA PRO A 190 -22.08 8.93 -2.62
C PRO A 190 -21.44 8.41 -3.91
N ASP A 191 -20.47 9.13 -4.46
CA ASP A 191 -19.83 8.79 -5.73
C ASP A 191 -18.90 7.59 -5.55
N THR A 192 -18.02 7.65 -4.55
CA THR A 192 -17.15 6.53 -4.17
C THR A 192 -17.97 5.28 -3.81
N ARG A 193 -19.04 5.45 -3.02
CA ARG A 193 -19.94 4.35 -2.65
C ARG A 193 -20.62 3.72 -3.86
N THR A 194 -21.22 4.53 -4.73
CA THR A 194 -21.97 4.05 -5.90
C THR A 194 -21.04 3.37 -6.90
N ALA A 195 -19.86 3.95 -7.14
CA ALA A 195 -18.84 3.35 -8.00
C ALA A 195 -18.38 1.97 -7.47
N PHE A 196 -18.13 1.86 -6.16
CA PHE A 196 -17.73 0.59 -5.55
C PHE A 196 -18.85 -0.46 -5.65
N ILE A 197 -20.08 -0.11 -5.27
CA ILE A 197 -21.23 -1.04 -5.33
C ILE A 197 -21.50 -1.49 -6.76
N LYS A 198 -21.39 -0.60 -7.75
CA LYS A 198 -21.53 -0.94 -9.17
C LYS A 198 -20.45 -1.92 -9.63
N LYS A 199 -19.21 -1.77 -9.15
CA LYS A 199 -18.08 -2.64 -9.52
C LYS A 199 -18.12 -4.01 -8.81
N ALA A 200 -18.40 -4.04 -7.52
CA ALA A 200 -18.17 -5.22 -6.66
C ALA A 200 -19.44 -5.74 -5.95
N GLY A 201 -20.56 -5.02 -6.03
CA GLY A 201 -21.82 -5.37 -5.38
C GLY A 201 -21.93 -4.87 -3.94
N ILE A 202 -23.17 -4.85 -3.43
CA ILE A 202 -23.49 -4.34 -2.09
C ILE A 202 -22.85 -5.16 -0.97
N GLN A 203 -22.71 -6.48 -1.15
CA GLN A 203 -22.11 -7.36 -0.14
C GLN A 203 -20.61 -7.11 0.00
N ALA A 204 -19.90 -6.97 -1.12
CA ALA A 204 -18.49 -6.59 -1.10
C ALA A 204 -18.28 -5.21 -0.50
N TRP A 205 -19.18 -4.24 -0.75
CA TRP A 205 -19.11 -2.92 -0.12
C TRP A 205 -19.24 -2.98 1.41
N ARG A 206 -20.20 -3.75 1.92
CA ARG A 206 -20.36 -3.97 3.38
C ARG A 206 -19.15 -4.64 3.98
N GLU A 207 -18.64 -5.67 3.31
CA GLU A 207 -17.44 -6.39 3.74
C GLU A 207 -16.22 -5.47 3.76
N GLU A 208 -15.94 -4.73 2.68
CA GLU A 208 -14.78 -3.85 2.60
C GLU A 208 -14.79 -2.81 3.73
N ARG A 209 -15.94 -2.17 3.99
CA ARG A 209 -16.07 -1.23 5.12
C ARG A 209 -15.73 -1.86 6.46
N LEU A 210 -16.33 -3.02 6.76
CA LEU A 210 -16.08 -3.74 8.00
C LEU A 210 -14.59 -4.04 8.15
N TYR A 211 -13.96 -4.56 7.11
CA TYR A 211 -12.57 -4.98 7.16
C TYR A 211 -11.57 -3.82 7.22
N LEU A 212 -11.86 -2.68 6.59
CA LEU A 212 -11.03 -1.47 6.70
C LEU A 212 -11.04 -0.97 8.15
N SER A 213 -12.23 -0.81 8.73
CA SER A 213 -12.37 -0.39 10.14
C SER A 213 -11.76 -1.41 11.10
N TRP A 214 -11.91 -2.70 10.81
CA TRP A 214 -11.31 -3.78 11.61
C TRP A 214 -9.78 -3.74 11.54
N GLU A 215 -9.20 -3.62 10.35
CA GLU A 215 -7.74 -3.54 10.17
C GLU A 215 -7.16 -2.30 10.84
N SER A 216 -7.82 -1.15 10.69
CA SER A 216 -7.47 0.09 11.40
C SER A 216 -7.45 -0.10 12.91
N ALA A 217 -8.51 -0.70 13.48
CA ALA A 217 -8.59 -0.98 14.91
C ALA A 217 -7.44 -1.89 15.38
N LEU A 218 -7.14 -2.97 14.65
CA LEU A 218 -6.04 -3.87 15.01
C LEU A 218 -4.66 -3.18 15.00
N LEU A 219 -4.45 -2.22 14.10
CA LEU A 219 -3.22 -1.41 14.05
C LEU A 219 -3.15 -0.42 15.22
N LYS A 220 -4.26 0.25 15.54
CA LYS A 220 -4.34 1.20 16.67
C LYS A 220 -4.12 0.52 18.01
N GLU A 221 -4.68 -0.67 18.19
CA GLU A 221 -4.50 -1.51 19.39
C GLU A 221 -3.15 -2.23 19.44
N GLY A 222 -2.29 -2.05 18.42
CA GLY A 222 -0.96 -2.69 18.36
C GLY A 222 -1.00 -4.21 18.25
N LEU A 223 -2.13 -4.81 17.86
CA LEU A 223 -2.25 -6.25 17.64
C LEU A 223 -1.53 -6.71 16.37
N ILE A 224 -1.41 -5.80 15.40
CA ILE A 224 -0.56 -5.93 14.22
C ILE A 224 0.23 -4.63 14.03
N SER A 225 1.36 -4.72 13.33
CA SER A 225 2.17 -3.57 12.96
C SER A 225 2.44 -3.57 11.45
N ARG A 226 2.26 -2.41 10.81
CA ARG A 226 2.59 -2.17 9.40
C ARG A 226 3.99 -1.59 9.29
N TRP A 227 4.83 -2.25 8.52
CA TRP A 227 6.20 -1.86 8.26
C TRP A 227 6.43 -1.49 6.80
N VAL A 228 7.36 -0.57 6.64
CA VAL A 228 7.84 -0.07 5.36
C VAL A 228 9.36 -0.08 5.41
N LEU A 229 9.97 -0.73 4.42
CA LEU A 229 11.41 -0.81 4.25
C LEU A 229 11.79 -0.09 2.96
N LEU A 230 12.78 0.80 3.08
CA LEU A 230 13.55 1.27 1.93
C LEU A 230 14.90 0.56 1.95
N MET A 231 15.25 -0.03 0.82
CA MET A 231 16.43 -0.86 0.68
C MET A 231 17.21 -0.44 -0.56
N GLY A 232 18.52 -0.57 -0.51
CA GLY A 232 19.40 -0.33 -1.65
C GLY A 232 20.47 -1.40 -1.74
N LYS A 233 21.30 -1.31 -2.79
CA LYS A 233 22.48 -2.16 -2.89
C LYS A 233 23.49 -1.76 -1.81
N GLY A 234 24.01 -2.74 -1.09
CA GLY A 234 25.12 -2.50 -0.18
C GLY A 234 26.39 -2.17 -0.94
N TYR A 235 27.01 -1.05 -0.59
CA TYR A 235 28.38 -0.76 -0.96
C TYR A 235 29.26 -1.66 -0.09
N GLY A 236 29.50 -2.89 -0.56
CA GLY A 236 30.62 -3.67 -0.05
C GLY A 236 31.90 -2.90 -0.41
N ASN A 237 32.71 -2.59 0.60
CA ASN A 237 34.09 -2.15 0.44
C ASN A 237 34.88 -3.15 -0.41
#